data_AF-A0A366CY09-F1
#
_entry.id   AF-A0A366CY09-F1
#
_cell.length_a   1.000
_cell.length_b   1.000
_cell.length_c   1.000
_cell.angle_alpha   90.00
_cell.angle_beta   90.00
_cell.angle_gamma   90.00
#
_symmetry.space_group_name_H-M   'P 1'
#
loop_
_entity.id
_entity.type
_entity.pdbx_description
1 polymer ?
#
loop_
_entity_poly.entity_id
_entity_poly.type
_entity_poly.pdbx_seq_one_letter_code
_entity_poly.pdbx_strand_id
1 'polypeptide(L)'
;MPEHRPVILTDNERALLRARHHDLGELLAAPEFALERWRQATYSGGGGGFWYDFTRTALVGTWHEWHVIETWPDGSAKLCKPGALIREVRITYRRLHAWRDSLPPEVLAQARTWWATWPQNTRRLDRLDALVLAQLADPAPPTEPTLFDLPQEPAHA
;
A
#
# COMPACT_ATOMS: atom_id res chain seq x y z
N MET A 1 24.31 7.20 -14.81
CA MET A 1 23.02 6.57 -14.44
C MET A 1 22.56 7.27 -13.18
N PRO A 2 21.43 8.00 -13.18
CA PRO A 2 20.94 8.64 -11.96
C PRO A 2 20.63 7.55 -10.93
N GLU A 3 21.15 7.73 -9.73
CA GLU A 3 20.93 6.81 -8.60
C GLU A 3 19.42 6.73 -8.33
N HIS A 4 18.88 5.52 -8.44
CA HIS A 4 17.47 5.26 -8.20
C HIS A 4 17.21 5.29 -6.70
N ARG A 5 16.82 6.46 -6.16
CA ARG A 5 16.55 6.60 -4.74
C ARG A 5 15.13 6.12 -4.44
N PRO A 6 14.94 5.10 -3.58
CA PRO A 6 13.62 4.61 -3.23
C PRO A 6 12.83 5.71 -2.51
N VAL A 7 11.56 5.90 -2.86
CA VAL A 7 10.67 6.81 -2.15
C VAL A 7 10.20 6.10 -0.88
N ILE A 8 10.67 6.61 0.26
CA ILE A 8 10.27 6.10 1.57
C ILE A 8 8.88 6.65 1.92
N LEU A 9 7.92 5.75 2.09
CA LEU A 9 6.60 6.05 2.61
C LEU A 9 6.66 6.15 4.14
N THR A 10 5.96 7.13 4.71
CA THR A 10 5.74 7.17 6.15
C THR A 10 4.89 5.97 6.59
N ASP A 11 4.94 5.60 7.87
CA ASP A 11 4.15 4.48 8.37
C ASP A 11 2.63 4.70 8.20
N ASN A 12 2.18 5.94 8.31
CA ASN A 12 0.79 6.32 8.06
C ASN A 12 0.40 6.16 6.59
N GLU A 13 1.24 6.62 5.65
CA GLU A 13 1.00 6.42 4.22
C GLU A 13 1.02 4.94 3.86
N ARG A 14 1.97 4.17 4.41
CA ARG A 14 2.04 2.72 4.22
C ARG A 14 0.78 2.04 4.76
N ALA A 15 0.29 2.44 5.93
CA ALA A 15 -0.96 1.93 6.49
C ALA A 15 -2.17 2.24 5.60
N LEU A 16 -2.25 3.44 5.03
CA LEU A 16 -3.27 3.82 4.04
C LEU A 16 -3.19 2.94 2.79
N LEU A 17 -2.01 2.77 2.23
CA LEU A 17 -1.81 1.94 1.04
C LEU A 17 -2.10 0.46 1.31
N ARG A 18 -1.77 -0.07 2.50
CA ARG A 18 -2.14 -1.44 2.91
C ARG A 18 -3.66 -1.60 3.03
N ALA A 19 -4.36 -0.62 3.60
CA ALA A 19 -5.82 -0.65 3.71
C ALA A 19 -6.53 -0.61 2.35
N ARG A 20 -5.85 -0.09 1.31
CA ARG A 20 -6.35 -0.01 -0.08
C ARG A 20 -5.51 -0.79 -1.09
N HIS A 21 -4.82 -1.84 -0.65
CA HIS A 21 -3.89 -2.58 -1.51
C HIS A 21 -4.54 -3.12 -2.80
N HIS A 22 -5.82 -3.50 -2.74
CA HIS A 22 -6.61 -3.96 -3.89
C HIS A 22 -6.71 -2.94 -5.04
N ASP A 23 -6.64 -1.64 -4.77
CA ASP A 23 -6.66 -0.64 -5.85
C ASP A 23 -5.29 -0.46 -6.50
N LEU A 24 -4.21 -0.76 -5.77
CA LEU A 24 -2.85 -0.39 -6.18
C LEU A 24 -2.31 -1.30 -7.29
N GLY A 25 -2.87 -2.50 -7.48
CA GLY A 25 -2.46 -3.38 -8.58
C GLY A 25 -2.59 -2.71 -9.95
N GLU A 26 -3.68 -1.97 -10.18
CA GLU A 26 -3.87 -1.19 -11.40
C GLU A 26 -2.86 -0.04 -11.51
N LEU A 27 -2.59 0.65 -10.40
CA LEU A 27 -1.60 1.73 -10.36
C LEU A 27 -0.21 1.25 -10.77
N LEU A 28 0.22 0.06 -10.31
CA LEU A 28 1.51 -0.49 -10.69
C LEU A 28 1.57 -0.80 -12.20
N ALA A 29 0.52 -1.43 -12.72
CA ALA A 29 0.46 -1.89 -14.10
C ALA A 29 0.21 -0.77 -15.13
N ALA A 30 -0.67 0.18 -14.82
CA ALA A 30 -1.18 1.19 -15.75
C ALA A 30 -1.50 2.51 -14.99
N PRO A 31 -0.47 3.22 -14.50
CA PRO A 31 -0.66 4.32 -13.56
C PRO A 31 -1.47 5.49 -14.12
N GLU A 32 -1.31 5.83 -15.40
CA GLU A 32 -2.03 6.94 -16.02
C GLU A 32 -3.53 6.67 -16.03
N PHE A 33 -3.92 5.44 -16.40
CA PHE A 33 -5.32 5.02 -16.39
C PHE A 33 -5.88 4.93 -14.97
N ALA A 34 -5.13 4.34 -14.03
CA ALA A 34 -5.53 4.24 -12.63
C ALA A 34 -5.80 5.63 -12.02
N LEU A 35 -4.83 6.53 -12.17
CA LEU A 35 -4.91 7.86 -11.57
C LEU A 35 -6.00 8.71 -12.22
N GLU A 36 -6.18 8.62 -13.53
CA GLU A 36 -7.27 9.34 -14.19
C GLU A 36 -8.64 8.84 -13.73
N ARG A 37 -8.82 7.52 -13.61
CA ARG A 37 -10.03 6.92 -13.05
C ARG A 37 -10.28 7.39 -11.62
N TRP A 38 -9.25 7.47 -10.78
CA TRP A 38 -9.40 7.93 -9.40
C TRP A 38 -9.70 9.43 -9.30
N ARG A 39 -9.15 10.27 -10.18
CA ARG A 39 -9.48 11.70 -10.21
C ARG A 39 -10.95 11.97 -10.52
N GLN A 40 -11.57 11.09 -11.30
CA GLN A 40 -12.97 11.16 -11.71
C GLN A 40 -13.89 10.34 -10.80
N ALA A 41 -13.34 9.62 -9.83
CA ALA A 41 -14.10 8.82 -8.90
C ALA A 41 -15.04 9.73 -8.08
N THR A 42 -16.30 9.33 -8.00
CA THR A 42 -17.27 9.86 -7.03
C THR A 42 -17.54 8.85 -5.92
N TYR A 43 -16.73 7.78 -5.84
CA TYR A 43 -16.92 6.69 -4.90
C TYR A 43 -15.99 6.85 -3.70
N SER A 44 -16.60 6.77 -2.52
CA SER A 44 -15.94 6.59 -1.23
C SER A 44 -16.38 5.25 -0.66
N GLY A 45 -15.52 4.59 0.10
CA GLY A 45 -15.85 3.32 0.74
C GLY A 45 -15.34 3.29 2.18
N GLY A 46 -15.87 2.36 2.97
CA GLY A 46 -15.44 2.22 4.35
C GLY A 46 -16.22 1.16 5.12
N GLY A 47 -15.73 0.85 6.31
CA GLY A 47 -16.27 -0.14 7.24
C GLY A 47 -15.27 -0.45 8.35
N GLY A 48 -15.76 -0.90 9.51
CA GLY A 48 -14.88 -1.34 10.60
C GLY A 48 -13.95 -0.25 11.15
N GLY A 49 -14.38 1.02 11.11
CA GLY A 49 -13.58 2.14 11.59
C GLY A 49 -12.62 2.74 10.57
N PHE A 50 -12.63 2.32 9.29
CA PHE A 50 -11.84 2.93 8.23
C PHE A 50 -12.72 3.43 7.08
N TRP A 51 -12.44 4.64 6.57
CA TRP A 51 -13.04 5.20 5.36
C TRP A 51 -11.96 5.75 4.45
N TYR A 52 -12.27 5.80 3.16
CA TYR A 52 -11.39 6.42 2.17
C TYR A 52 -12.16 7.20 1.13
N ASP A 53 -11.47 8.16 0.53
CA ASP A 53 -11.96 8.98 -0.57
C ASP A 53 -10.86 9.17 -1.63
N PHE A 54 -11.26 9.04 -2.89
CA PHE A 54 -10.43 9.40 -4.03
C PHE A 54 -10.78 10.82 -4.46
N THR A 55 -10.01 11.78 -3.94
CA THR A 55 -10.17 13.19 -4.33
C THR A 55 -9.53 13.44 -5.69
N ARG A 56 -9.78 14.60 -6.29
CA ARG A 56 -9.13 15.03 -7.55
C ARG A 56 -7.59 15.01 -7.53
N THR A 57 -6.94 14.99 -6.36
CA THR A 57 -5.46 15.12 -6.26
C THR A 57 -4.79 14.08 -5.36
N ALA A 58 -5.56 13.30 -4.61
CA ALA A 58 -5.04 12.45 -3.55
C ALA A 58 -6.01 11.33 -3.16
N LEU A 59 -5.45 10.24 -2.67
CA LEU A 59 -6.16 9.28 -1.83
C LEU A 59 -6.12 9.76 -0.38
N VAL A 60 -7.28 9.86 0.24
CA VAL A 60 -7.45 10.21 1.65
C VAL A 60 -8.02 9.00 2.37
N GLY A 61 -7.49 8.69 3.55
CA GLY A 61 -8.04 7.69 4.45
C GLY A 61 -8.24 8.26 5.84
N THR A 62 -9.36 7.93 6.46
CA THR A 62 -9.70 8.32 7.83
C THR A 62 -9.97 7.07 8.65
N TRP A 63 -9.48 7.07 9.88
CA TRP A 63 -9.76 6.04 10.86
C TRP A 63 -10.53 6.66 12.00
N HIS A 64 -11.66 6.05 12.35
CA HIS A 64 -12.48 6.45 13.48
C HIS A 64 -12.57 5.30 14.47
N GLU A 65 -12.95 5.64 15.69
CA GLU A 65 -13.46 4.65 16.62
C GLU A 65 -14.64 3.89 15.99
N TRP A 66 -14.74 2.61 16.30
CA TRP A 66 -15.81 1.75 15.81
C TRP A 66 -16.60 1.18 16.98
N HIS A 67 -17.77 1.75 17.20
CA HIS A 67 -18.62 1.38 18.34
C HIS A 67 -19.66 0.37 17.91
N VAL A 68 -19.64 -0.83 18.49
CA VAL A 68 -20.70 -1.81 18.33
C VAL A 68 -21.86 -1.41 19.23
N ILE A 69 -22.99 -1.04 18.62
CA ILE A 69 -24.21 -0.62 19.31
C ILE A 69 -25.10 -1.82 19.62
N GLU A 70 -25.16 -2.76 18.68
CA GLU A 70 -26.00 -3.95 18.79
C GLU A 70 -25.22 -5.16 18.27
N THR A 71 -25.38 -6.30 18.94
CA THR A 71 -24.84 -7.59 18.53
C THR A 71 -25.96 -8.55 18.20
N TRP A 72 -25.73 -9.44 17.25
CA TRP A 72 -26.55 -10.63 17.06
C TRP A 72 -26.41 -11.59 18.26
N PRO A 73 -27.32 -12.58 18.43
CA PRO A 73 -27.21 -13.57 19.51
C PRO A 73 -25.92 -14.40 19.51
N ASP A 74 -25.24 -14.49 18.38
CA ASP A 74 -23.94 -15.17 18.22
C ASP A 74 -22.74 -14.28 18.63
N GLY A 75 -23.00 -13.05 19.08
CA GLY A 75 -21.99 -12.08 19.49
C GLY A 75 -21.37 -11.27 18.34
N SER A 76 -21.74 -11.53 17.08
CA SER A 76 -21.26 -10.74 15.95
C SER A 76 -21.91 -9.36 15.92
N ALA A 77 -21.18 -8.36 15.44
CA ALA A 77 -21.68 -6.99 15.38
C ALA A 77 -22.83 -6.87 14.37
N LYS A 78 -24.00 -6.41 14.85
CA LYS A 78 -25.21 -6.18 14.04
C LYS A 78 -25.33 -4.74 13.61
N LEU A 79 -25.19 -3.81 14.57
CA LEU A 79 -25.25 -2.38 14.31
C LEU A 79 -24.00 -1.72 14.88
N CYS A 80 -23.37 -0.89 14.07
CA CYS A 80 -22.18 -0.16 14.46
C CYS A 80 -22.35 1.32 14.12
N LYS A 81 -21.60 2.16 14.84
CA LYS A 81 -21.54 3.59 14.57
C LYS A 81 -20.09 4.10 14.63
N PRO A 82 -19.70 4.99 13.70
CA PRO A 82 -18.43 5.70 13.82
C PRO A 82 -18.40 6.59 15.06
N GLY A 83 -17.31 6.54 15.80
CA GLY A 83 -17.01 7.49 16.88
C GLY A 83 -16.03 8.57 16.44
N ALA A 84 -15.16 8.99 17.35
CA ALA A 84 -14.21 10.07 17.10
C ALA A 84 -13.21 9.73 15.99
N LEU A 85 -12.77 10.75 15.25
CA LEU A 85 -11.67 10.62 14.30
C LEU A 85 -10.37 10.36 15.08
N ILE A 86 -9.73 9.23 14.81
CA ILE A 86 -8.45 8.83 15.41
C ILE A 86 -7.29 9.40 14.58
N ARG A 87 -7.37 9.25 13.25
CA ARG A 87 -6.35 9.76 12.33
C ARG A 87 -6.89 9.99 10.93
N GLU A 88 -6.34 10.99 10.26
CA GLU A 88 -6.49 11.22 8.83
C GLU A 88 -5.12 11.13 8.15
N VAL A 89 -5.07 10.46 7.00
CA VAL A 89 -3.85 10.32 6.19
C VAL A 89 -4.19 10.68 4.76
N ARG A 90 -3.30 11.46 4.13
CA ARG A 90 -3.44 11.86 2.72
C ARG A 90 -2.16 11.55 1.97
N ILE A 91 -2.30 10.89 0.81
CA ILE A 91 -1.20 10.70 -0.14
C ILE A 91 -1.59 11.25 -1.51
N THR A 92 -0.81 12.21 -1.99
CA THR A 92 -1.06 12.82 -3.31
C THR A 92 -0.77 11.83 -4.44
N TYR A 93 -1.47 11.97 -5.56
CA TYR A 93 -1.21 11.15 -6.75
C TYR A 93 0.21 11.33 -7.29
N ARG A 94 0.78 12.53 -7.17
CA ARG A 94 2.19 12.77 -7.49
C ARG A 94 3.12 11.91 -6.63
N ARG A 95 2.85 11.81 -5.33
CA ARG A 95 3.65 11.01 -4.40
C ARG A 95 3.45 9.51 -4.60
N LEU A 96 2.22 9.07 -4.87
CA LEU A 96 1.90 7.69 -5.27
C LEU A 96 2.63 7.29 -6.55
N HIS A 97 2.64 8.16 -7.56
CA HIS A 97 3.36 7.93 -8.81
C HIS A 97 4.87 7.88 -8.58
N ALA A 98 5.43 8.80 -7.79
CA ALA A 98 6.85 8.75 -7.43
C ALA A 98 7.22 7.48 -6.65
N TRP A 99 6.35 7.02 -5.74
CA TRP A 99 6.54 5.75 -5.05
C TRP A 99 6.58 4.58 -6.03
N ARG A 100 5.59 4.48 -6.91
CA ARG A 100 5.57 3.47 -7.98
C ARG A 100 6.85 3.51 -8.81
N ASP A 101 7.25 4.69 -9.27
CA ASP A 101 8.41 4.85 -10.14
C ASP A 101 9.71 4.49 -9.43
N SER A 102 9.72 4.49 -8.09
CA SER A 102 10.86 4.06 -7.28
C SER A 102 10.93 2.56 -7.02
N LEU A 103 9.91 1.79 -7.46
CA LEU A 103 9.90 0.35 -7.33
C LEU A 103 10.81 -0.32 -8.36
N PRO A 104 11.35 -1.52 -8.06
CA PRO A 104 12.18 -2.24 -9.01
C PRO A 104 11.47 -2.50 -10.35
N PRO A 105 12.15 -2.33 -11.50
CA PRO A 105 11.53 -2.52 -12.82
C PRO A 105 10.86 -3.89 -13.02
N GLU A 106 11.41 -4.94 -12.40
CA GLU A 106 10.86 -6.29 -12.41
C GLU A 106 9.50 -6.39 -11.73
N VAL A 107 9.27 -5.62 -10.66
CA VAL A 107 7.97 -5.55 -9.97
C VAL A 107 6.93 -4.92 -10.91
N LEU A 108 7.30 -3.82 -11.59
CA LEU A 108 6.40 -3.14 -12.53
C LEU A 108 6.11 -4.00 -13.76
N ALA A 109 7.09 -4.76 -14.27
CA ALA A 109 6.90 -5.69 -15.37
C ALA A 109 5.98 -6.86 -14.98
N GLN A 110 6.15 -7.38 -13.76
CA GLN A 110 5.30 -8.45 -13.22
C GLN A 110 3.87 -7.98 -13.02
N ALA A 111 3.66 -6.78 -12.45
CA ALA A 111 2.33 -6.20 -12.30
C ALA A 111 1.61 -6.03 -13.66
N ARG A 112 2.31 -5.57 -14.71
CA ARG A 112 1.74 -5.47 -16.06
C ARG A 112 1.30 -6.83 -16.61
N THR A 113 2.14 -7.85 -16.44
CA THR A 113 1.84 -9.22 -16.87
C THR A 113 0.58 -9.75 -16.17
N TRP A 114 0.43 -9.51 -14.86
CA TRP A 114 -0.72 -9.99 -14.09
C TRP A 114 -1.97 -9.13 -14.22
N TRP A 115 -1.85 -7.89 -14.68
CA TRP A 115 -3.00 -7.05 -15.01
C TRP A 115 -3.64 -7.38 -16.36
N ALA A 116 -2.89 -8.05 -17.25
CA ALA A 116 -3.20 -8.28 -18.65
C ALA A 116 -4.70 -8.56 -18.93
N THR A 117 -5.33 -7.61 -19.64
CA THR A 117 -6.75 -7.64 -19.99
C THR A 117 -7.05 -7.89 -21.45
N TRP A 118 -6.03 -7.80 -22.31
CA TRP A 118 -6.14 -7.97 -23.76
C TRP A 118 -4.99 -8.85 -24.27
N PRO A 119 -5.21 -9.75 -25.25
CA PRO A 119 -6.47 -10.02 -25.96
C PRO A 119 -7.49 -10.83 -25.16
N GLN A 120 -7.09 -11.38 -24.02
CA GLN A 120 -7.98 -12.07 -23.08
C GLN A 120 -7.77 -11.49 -21.68
N ASN A 121 -8.85 -11.45 -20.89
CA ASN A 121 -8.76 -11.04 -19.50
C ASN A 121 -8.19 -12.18 -18.65
N THR A 122 -6.90 -12.14 -18.39
CA THR A 122 -6.16 -13.14 -17.59
C THR A 122 -5.74 -12.58 -16.24
N ARG A 123 -6.42 -11.52 -15.79
CA ARG A 123 -6.05 -10.74 -14.61
C ARG A 123 -5.95 -11.62 -13.36
N ARG A 124 -4.81 -11.53 -12.66
CA ARG A 124 -4.53 -12.26 -11.41
C ARG A 124 -4.56 -11.29 -10.23
N LEU A 125 -5.76 -10.94 -9.79
CA LEU A 125 -5.97 -9.94 -8.73
C LEU A 125 -5.33 -10.35 -7.40
N ASP A 126 -5.45 -11.63 -7.03
CA ASP A 126 -4.81 -12.23 -5.85
C ASP A 126 -3.29 -12.05 -5.85
N ARG A 127 -2.66 -12.23 -7.02
CA ARG A 127 -1.22 -12.07 -7.19
C ARG A 127 -0.78 -10.60 -7.16
N LEU A 128 -1.60 -9.71 -7.71
CA LEU A 128 -1.37 -8.27 -7.63
C LEU A 128 -1.47 -7.76 -6.19
N ASP A 129 -2.46 -8.23 -5.44
CA ASP A 129 -2.63 -7.89 -4.02
C ASP A 129 -1.41 -8.34 -3.21
N ALA A 130 -0.97 -9.59 -3.40
CA ALA A 130 0.22 -10.11 -2.74
C ALA A 130 1.49 -9.33 -3.11
N LEU A 131 1.66 -8.95 -4.39
CA LEU A 131 2.79 -8.14 -4.86
C LEU A 131 2.81 -6.77 -4.18
N VAL A 132 1.67 -6.09 -4.16
CA VAL A 132 1.52 -4.78 -3.53
C VAL A 132 1.85 -4.88 -2.05
N LEU A 133 1.29 -5.87 -1.33
CA LEU A 133 1.55 -6.05 0.09
C LEU A 133 3.02 -6.34 0.37
N ALA A 134 3.71 -7.08 -0.50
CA ALA A 134 5.15 -7.31 -0.38
C ALA A 134 5.96 -6.01 -0.55
N GLN A 135 5.60 -5.13 -1.49
CA GLN A 135 6.25 -3.83 -1.65
C GLN A 135 5.91 -2.84 -0.52
N LEU A 136 4.80 -3.07 0.17
CA LEU A 136 4.40 -2.33 1.35
C LEU A 136 4.81 -3.04 2.64
N ALA A 137 5.58 -4.13 2.61
CA ALA A 137 6.09 -4.75 3.83
C ALA A 137 7.03 -3.76 4.54
N ASP A 138 7.16 -3.89 5.86
CA ASP A 138 8.13 -3.07 6.56
C ASP A 138 9.53 -3.41 6.04
N PRO A 139 10.40 -2.41 5.81
CA PRO A 139 11.78 -2.71 5.44
C PRO A 139 12.34 -3.62 6.52
N ALA A 140 12.95 -4.74 6.11
CA ALA A 140 13.65 -5.60 7.05
C ALA A 140 14.57 -4.73 7.91
N PRO A 141 14.66 -4.97 9.24
CA PRO A 141 15.60 -4.23 10.07
C PRO A 141 16.97 -4.32 9.38
N PRO A 142 17.70 -3.21 9.24
CA PRO A 142 19.01 -3.24 8.62
C PRO A 142 19.81 -4.33 9.34
N THR A 143 20.29 -5.32 8.59
CA THR A 143 21.26 -6.27 9.12
C THR A 143 22.43 -5.42 9.60
N GLU A 144 22.54 -5.22 10.91
CA GLU A 144 23.69 -4.54 11.48
C GLU A 144 24.92 -5.30 10.96
N PRO A 145 25.87 -4.64 10.27
CA PRO A 145 27.12 -5.30 9.97
C PRO A 145 27.72 -5.71 11.32
N THR A 146 27.85 -7.00 11.55
CA THR A 146 28.54 -7.54 12.71
C THR A 146 29.95 -6.95 12.73
N LEU A 147 30.19 -6.01 13.64
CA LEU A 147 31.47 -5.33 13.88
C LEU A 147 32.60 -6.32 14.29
N PHE A 148 32.34 -7.62 14.31
CA PHE A 148 33.18 -8.66 14.89
C PHE A 148 33.82 -9.61 13.87
N ASP A 149 33.62 -9.45 12.56
CA ASP A 149 34.38 -10.19 11.55
C ASP A 149 35.67 -9.45 11.14
N LEU A 150 36.47 -9.05 12.13
CA LEU A 150 37.88 -8.79 11.88
C LEU A 150 38.61 -10.13 11.93
N PRO A 151 39.38 -10.50 10.88
CA PRO A 151 40.23 -11.68 10.95
C PRO A 151 41.17 -11.51 12.15
N GLN A 152 41.07 -12.42 13.12
CA GLN A 152 42.05 -12.54 14.19
C GLN A 152 43.40 -12.84 13.53
N GLU A 153 44.30 -11.86 13.48
CA GLU A 153 45.68 -12.11 13.11
C GLU A 153 46.26 -13.16 14.08
N PRO A 154 46.91 -14.22 13.57
CA PRO A 154 47.53 -15.21 14.45
C PRO A 154 48.65 -14.51 15.24
N ALA A 155 48.53 -14.52 16.56
CA ALA A 155 49.58 -14.08 17.45
C ALA A 155 50.83 -14.94 17.20
N HIS A 156 51.87 -14.31 16.66
CA HIS A 156 53.20 -14.89 16.57
C HIS A 156 53.72 -15.22 17.97
N ALA A 157 54.10 -16.49 18.18
CA ALA A 157 54.99 -16.94 19.23
C ALA A 157 56.08 -17.81 18.60
#